data_AF-A0A3A4PM64-F1
#
_entry.id   AF-A0A3A4PM64-F1
#
_cell.length_a   1.000
_cell.length_b   1.000
_cell.length_c   1.000
_cell.angle_alpha   90.00
_cell.angle_beta   90.00
_cell.angle_gamma   90.00
#
_symmetry.space_group_name_H-M   'P 1'
#
loop_
_entity.id
_entity.type
_entity.pdbx_description
1 polymer ?
#
loop_
_entity_poly.entity_id
_entity_poly.type
_entity_poly.pdbx_seq_one_letter_code
_entity_poly.pdbx_strand_id
1 'polypeptide(L)'
;MNRKTILALAVLCLFLVAATAGCGSQARQYAQEARSSYITARAVLVGVAEFPAQMEALLRSGPLDSVSVEAEGLIGDTRELLPSASSAFRTVSEKADLLEGEGSEKFTPYAEMLQELVGMNEQIINAYSEFVGLSDSILQGLPYGEDPAALMTSLDYLDTVVVRLQELNAQVAQMEAEAESLYREITE
;
A
#
# COMPACT_ATOMS: atom_id res chain seq x y z
N MET A 1 9.50 12.15 62.91
CA MET A 1 9.50 11.62 61.53
C MET A 1 10.96 11.54 61.07
N ASN A 2 11.49 10.34 60.86
CA ASN A 2 12.94 10.14 60.67
C ASN A 2 13.41 10.68 59.31
N ARG A 3 14.59 11.32 59.29
CA ARG A 3 15.21 11.91 58.07
C ARG A 3 15.29 10.92 56.89
N LYS A 4 15.42 9.62 57.18
CA LYS A 4 15.43 8.53 56.21
C LYS A 4 14.08 8.31 55.52
N THR A 5 12.97 8.56 56.22
CA THR A 5 11.61 8.39 55.68
C THR A 5 11.24 9.53 54.72
N ILE A 6 11.78 10.74 54.93
CA ILE A 6 11.56 11.90 54.06
C ILE A 6 12.34 11.74 52.74
N LEU A 7 13.57 11.23 52.79
CA LEU A 7 14.37 10.93 51.59
C LEU A 7 13.75 9.81 50.74
N ALA A 8 13.22 8.75 51.37
CA ALA A 8 12.54 7.67 50.65
C ALA A 8 11.27 8.16 49.93
N LEU A 9 10.50 9.06 50.54
CA LEU A 9 9.27 9.61 49.93
C LEU A 9 9.59 10.57 48.78
N ALA A 10 10.65 11.38 48.90
CA ALA A 10 11.08 12.31 47.85
C ALA A 10 11.59 11.58 46.60
N VAL A 11 12.32 10.48 46.76
CA VAL A 11 12.78 9.64 45.65
C VAL A 11 11.61 8.95 44.96
N LEU A 12 10.62 8.45 45.72
CA LEU A 12 9.43 7.82 45.14
C LEU A 12 8.58 8.81 44.31
N CYS A 13 8.42 10.06 44.79
CA CYS A 13 7.73 11.11 44.03
C CYS A 13 8.52 11.58 42.80
N LEU A 14 9.86 11.61 42.86
CA LEU A 14 10.70 11.94 41.70
C LEU A 14 10.66 10.86 40.61
N PHE A 15 10.53 9.57 40.98
CA PHE A 15 10.32 8.50 39.99
C PHE A 15 8.93 8.55 39.33
N LEU A 16 7.89 8.95 40.07
CA LEU A 16 6.54 9.13 39.52
C LEU A 16 6.43 10.35 38.58
N VAL A 17 7.20 11.42 38.82
CA VAL A 17 7.25 12.59 37.94
C VAL A 17 8.21 12.39 36.76
N ALA A 18 9.27 11.59 36.92
CA ALA A 18 10.17 11.23 35.82
C ALA A 18 9.53 10.22 34.84
N ALA A 19 8.57 9.40 35.28
CA ALA A 19 7.78 8.52 34.42
C ALA A 19 6.72 9.28 33.58
N THR A 20 6.39 10.53 33.92
CA THR A 20 5.45 11.36 33.15
C THR A 20 6.14 12.45 32.31
N ALA A 21 7.47 12.57 32.40
CA ALA A 21 8.24 13.63 31.73
C ALA A 21 9.10 13.14 30.54
N GLY A 22 8.85 11.95 29.99
CA GLY A 22 9.62 11.38 28.87
C GLY A 22 8.83 10.53 27.86
N CYS A 23 7.50 10.62 27.85
CA CYS A 23 6.64 9.77 27.00
C CYS A 23 6.00 10.60 25.88
N GLY A 24 6.43 10.41 24.63
CA GLY A 24 5.49 10.59 23.51
C GLY A 24 4.32 9.63 23.76
N SER A 25 3.07 10.08 23.56
CA SER A 25 1.92 9.19 23.74
C SER A 25 2.11 7.93 22.88
N GLN A 26 1.73 6.76 23.39
CA GLN A 26 1.79 5.49 22.67
C GLN A 26 1.11 5.60 21.30
N ALA A 27 -0.01 6.31 21.21
CA ALA A 27 -0.68 6.68 19.96
C ALA A 27 0.22 7.42 18.95
N ARG A 28 1.10 8.32 19.40
CA ARG A 28 2.04 9.01 18.50
C ARG A 28 3.08 8.05 17.92
N GLN A 29 3.56 7.09 18.72
CA GLN A 29 4.45 6.04 18.22
C GLN A 29 3.73 5.18 17.18
N TYR A 30 2.50 4.75 17.45
CA TYR A 30 1.72 3.98 16.48
C TYR A 30 1.43 4.76 15.19
N ALA A 31 1.15 6.06 15.28
CA ALA A 31 0.98 6.91 14.09
C ALA A 31 2.26 6.96 13.24
N GLN A 32 3.44 7.07 13.87
CA GLN A 32 4.74 7.02 13.20
C GLN A 32 5.00 5.67 12.53
N GLU A 33 4.73 4.56 13.24
CA GLU A 33 4.88 3.21 12.71
C GLU A 33 3.94 2.97 11.53
N ALA A 34 2.66 3.34 11.66
CA ALA A 34 1.67 3.20 10.60
C ALA A 34 2.05 3.98 9.34
N ARG A 35 2.53 5.23 9.50
CA ARG A 35 3.04 6.05 8.39
C ARG A 35 4.23 5.38 7.68
N SER A 36 5.19 4.88 8.46
CA SER A 36 6.38 4.22 7.92
C SER A 36 6.03 2.94 7.17
N SER A 37 5.12 2.14 7.73
CA SER A 37 4.57 0.94 7.09
C SER A 37 3.86 1.28 5.79
N TYR A 38 3.08 2.37 5.76
CA TYR A 38 2.38 2.80 4.54
C TYR A 38 3.34 3.19 3.42
N ILE A 39 4.37 4.01 3.73
CA ILE A 39 5.41 4.38 2.76
C ILE A 39 6.10 3.13 2.20
N THR A 40 6.41 2.16 3.06
CA THR A 40 7.05 0.91 2.65
C THR A 40 6.11 0.09 1.75
N ALA A 41 4.83 -0.03 2.09
CA ALA A 41 3.84 -0.73 1.27
C ALA A 41 3.68 -0.10 -0.11
N ARG A 42 3.66 1.24 -0.20
CA ARG A 42 3.63 1.96 -1.48
C ARG A 42 4.88 1.72 -2.32
N ALA A 43 6.06 1.66 -1.70
CA ALA A 43 7.29 1.36 -2.42
C ALA A 43 7.27 -0.04 -3.06
N VAL A 44 6.67 -1.04 -2.38
CA VAL A 44 6.50 -2.38 -2.97
C VAL A 44 5.55 -2.33 -4.18
N LEU A 45 4.46 -1.56 -4.09
CA LEU A 45 3.47 -1.43 -5.16
C LEU A 45 4.00 -0.66 -6.38
N VAL A 46 4.96 0.27 -6.20
CA VAL A 46 5.64 0.96 -7.32
C VAL A 46 6.33 -0.03 -8.25
N GLY A 47 6.87 -1.14 -7.73
CA GLY A 47 7.49 -2.18 -8.57
C GLY A 47 6.49 -2.87 -9.53
N VAL A 48 5.20 -2.87 -9.19
CA VAL A 48 4.13 -3.40 -10.05
C VAL A 48 3.65 -2.34 -11.06
N ALA A 49 3.80 -1.05 -10.74
CA ALA A 49 3.21 0.03 -11.52
C ALA A 49 3.79 0.19 -12.93
N GLU A 50 5.00 -0.30 -13.16
CA GLU A 50 5.64 -0.26 -14.48
C GLU A 50 5.15 -1.39 -15.42
N PHE A 51 4.51 -2.43 -14.86
CA PHE A 51 4.11 -3.63 -15.60
C PHE A 51 3.24 -3.34 -16.84
N PRO A 52 2.19 -2.49 -16.77
CA PRO A 52 1.36 -2.23 -17.95
C PRO A 52 2.13 -1.65 -19.14
N ALA A 53 3.01 -0.68 -18.89
CA ALA A 53 3.80 -0.03 -19.93
C ALA A 53 4.85 -0.96 -20.52
N GLN A 54 5.49 -1.78 -19.68
CA GLN A 54 6.47 -2.78 -20.12
C GLN A 54 5.80 -3.88 -20.97
N MET A 55 4.61 -4.36 -20.55
CA MET A 55 3.84 -5.35 -21.29
C MET A 55 3.33 -4.81 -22.63
N GLU A 56 2.81 -3.58 -22.66
CA GLU A 56 2.38 -2.91 -23.89
C GLU A 56 3.54 -2.78 -24.89
N ALA A 57 4.73 -2.36 -24.41
CA ALA A 57 5.92 -2.25 -25.24
C ALA A 57 6.35 -3.60 -25.82
N LEU A 58 6.37 -4.66 -24.99
CA LEU A 58 6.72 -6.02 -25.40
C LEU A 58 5.76 -6.57 -26.46
N LEU A 59 4.45 -6.46 -26.24
CA LEU A 59 3.42 -6.92 -27.18
C LEU A 59 3.48 -6.18 -28.52
N ARG A 60 3.99 -4.95 -28.54
CA ARG A 60 4.20 -4.16 -29.76
C ARG A 60 5.54 -4.42 -30.45
N SER A 61 6.51 -5.03 -29.75
CA SER A 61 7.88 -5.15 -30.24
C SER A 61 8.17 -6.55 -30.81
N GLY A 62 8.33 -6.63 -32.13
CA GLY A 62 9.13 -7.68 -32.76
C GLY A 62 8.51 -9.08 -32.87
N PRO A 63 9.33 -10.10 -33.20
CA PRO A 63 8.86 -11.44 -33.56
C PRO A 63 8.21 -12.17 -32.37
N LEU A 64 7.08 -12.83 -32.63
CA LEU A 64 6.20 -13.46 -31.64
C LEU A 64 6.93 -14.41 -30.66
N ASP A 65 7.90 -15.18 -31.16
CA ASP A 65 8.60 -16.18 -30.35
C ASP A 65 9.45 -15.57 -29.22
N SER A 66 10.09 -14.41 -29.47
CA SER A 66 10.85 -13.70 -28.43
C SER A 66 9.95 -12.95 -27.44
N VAL A 67 8.80 -12.47 -27.91
CA VAL A 67 7.83 -11.74 -27.08
C VAL A 67 7.24 -12.66 -26.01
N SER A 68 6.93 -13.91 -26.33
CA SER A 68 6.33 -14.85 -25.37
C SER A 68 7.22 -15.07 -24.15
N VAL A 69 8.52 -15.33 -24.34
CA VAL A 69 9.44 -15.64 -23.23
C VAL A 69 9.65 -14.44 -22.31
N GLU A 70 9.89 -13.25 -22.87
CA GLU A 70 10.09 -12.03 -22.08
C GLU A 70 8.81 -11.62 -21.34
N ALA A 71 7.65 -11.74 -21.99
CA ALA A 71 6.37 -11.40 -21.40
C ALA A 71 5.94 -12.40 -20.30
N GLU A 72 6.22 -13.70 -20.48
CA GLU A 72 6.03 -14.73 -19.44
C GLU A 72 6.87 -14.44 -18.19
N GLY A 73 8.14 -14.05 -18.38
CA GLY A 73 9.02 -13.64 -17.28
C GLY A 73 8.45 -12.43 -16.52
N LEU A 74 8.05 -11.40 -17.25
CA LEU A 74 7.48 -10.19 -16.67
C LEU A 74 6.15 -10.47 -15.91
N ILE A 75 5.30 -11.34 -16.43
CA ILE A 75 4.10 -11.82 -15.74
C ILE A 75 4.46 -12.57 -14.46
N GLY A 76 5.45 -13.47 -14.53
CA GLY A 76 5.94 -14.22 -13.38
C GLY A 76 6.38 -13.30 -12.25
N ASP A 77 7.29 -12.37 -12.55
CA ASP A 77 7.82 -11.40 -11.59
C ASP A 77 6.69 -10.57 -10.95
N THR A 78 5.73 -10.10 -11.77
CA THR A 78 4.62 -9.30 -11.28
C THR A 78 3.67 -10.10 -10.38
N ARG A 79 3.41 -11.37 -10.71
CA ARG A 79 2.60 -12.29 -9.87
C ARG A 79 3.21 -12.53 -8.51
N GLU A 80 4.54 -12.51 -8.40
CA GLU A 80 5.24 -12.66 -7.12
C GLU A 80 5.20 -11.38 -6.25
N LEU A 81 5.15 -10.20 -6.89
CA LEU A 81 5.10 -8.91 -6.20
C LEU A 81 3.72 -8.56 -5.63
N LEU A 82 2.63 -8.98 -6.28
CA LEU A 82 1.26 -8.66 -5.85
C LEU A 82 0.92 -9.17 -4.42
N PRO A 83 1.23 -10.43 -4.04
CA PRO A 83 1.04 -10.91 -2.67
C PRO A 83 1.90 -10.16 -1.65
N SER A 84 3.12 -9.78 -2.04
CA SER A 84 4.02 -8.99 -1.20
C SER A 84 3.44 -7.60 -0.89
N ALA A 85 2.89 -6.94 -1.92
CA ALA A 85 2.19 -5.66 -1.76
C ALA A 85 0.96 -5.82 -0.84
N SER A 86 0.11 -6.82 -1.09
CA SER A 86 -1.08 -7.11 -0.27
C SER A 86 -0.71 -7.36 1.20
N SER A 87 0.32 -8.16 1.47
CA SER A 87 0.77 -8.40 2.84
C SER A 87 1.32 -7.14 3.51
N ALA A 88 1.99 -6.26 2.77
CA ALA A 88 2.50 -5.00 3.31
C ALA A 88 1.36 -4.05 3.70
N PHE A 89 0.32 -3.93 2.88
CA PHE A 89 -0.87 -3.14 3.21
C PHE A 89 -1.68 -3.71 4.36
N ARG A 90 -1.75 -5.05 4.50
CA ARG A 90 -2.33 -5.67 5.70
C ARG A 90 -1.60 -5.24 6.98
N THR A 91 -0.27 -5.14 6.96
CA THR A 91 0.47 -4.61 8.11
C THR A 91 0.12 -3.15 8.40
N VAL A 92 -0.18 -2.34 7.39
CA VAL A 92 -0.68 -0.97 7.61
C VAL A 92 -2.04 -1.00 8.32
N SER A 93 -2.97 -1.84 7.85
CA SER A 93 -4.29 -2.02 8.50
C SER A 93 -4.13 -2.41 9.97
N GLU A 94 -3.30 -3.41 10.27
CA GLU A 94 -3.05 -3.84 11.65
C GLU A 94 -2.53 -2.69 12.53
N LYS A 95 -1.70 -1.80 11.97
CA LYS A 95 -1.18 -0.62 12.68
C LYS A 95 -2.22 0.49 12.83
N ALA A 96 -3.07 0.69 11.83
CA ALA A 96 -4.19 1.62 11.91
C ALA A 96 -5.22 1.17 12.96
N ASP A 97 -5.54 -0.12 13.03
CA ASP A 97 -6.42 -0.70 14.05
C ASP A 97 -5.87 -0.50 15.47
N LEU A 98 -4.56 -0.70 15.66
CA LEU A 98 -3.91 -0.42 16.94
C LEU A 98 -3.98 1.06 17.32
N LEU A 99 -3.83 1.97 16.34
CA LEU A 99 -3.92 3.40 16.57
C LEU A 99 -5.35 3.84 16.95
N GLU A 100 -6.36 3.29 16.28
CA GLU A 100 -7.77 3.54 16.59
C GLU A 100 -8.14 2.99 17.98
N GLY A 101 -7.65 1.79 18.32
CA GLY A 101 -7.89 1.12 19.59
C GLY A 101 -7.35 1.83 20.83
N GLU A 102 -6.42 2.78 20.66
CA GLU A 102 -5.98 3.68 21.75
C GLU A 102 -7.10 4.65 22.20
N GLY A 103 -8.19 4.76 21.43
CA GLY A 103 -9.38 5.53 21.80
C GLY A 103 -9.14 7.03 21.88
N SER A 104 -8.10 7.52 21.19
CA SER A 104 -7.78 8.95 21.16
C SER A 104 -8.52 9.63 20.01
N GLU A 105 -9.51 10.48 20.34
CA GLU A 105 -10.26 11.29 19.37
C GLU A 105 -9.35 12.12 18.45
N LYS A 106 -8.14 12.45 18.91
CA LYS A 106 -7.11 13.15 18.13
C LYS A 106 -6.56 12.30 16.99
N PHE A 107 -6.35 11.00 17.21
CA PHE A 107 -5.67 10.11 16.25
C PHE A 107 -6.63 9.28 15.40
N THR A 108 -7.88 9.10 15.85
CA THR A 108 -8.92 8.36 15.11
C THR A 108 -9.06 8.79 13.65
N PRO A 109 -9.15 10.10 13.30
CA PRO A 109 -9.31 10.50 11.89
C PRO A 109 -8.15 10.05 10.99
N TYR A 110 -6.93 10.02 11.51
CA TYR A 110 -5.77 9.55 10.77
C TYR A 110 -5.78 8.02 10.60
N ALA A 111 -6.21 7.28 11.63
CA ALA A 111 -6.37 5.83 11.55
C ALA A 111 -7.43 5.43 10.50
N GLU A 112 -8.60 6.09 10.53
CA GLU A 112 -9.69 5.87 9.56
C GLU A 112 -9.22 6.17 8.13
N MET A 113 -8.52 7.28 7.92
CA MET A 113 -7.96 7.64 6.61
C MET A 113 -6.93 6.61 6.11
N LEU A 114 -6.08 6.07 6.99
CA LEU A 114 -5.16 5.00 6.63
C LEU A 114 -5.89 3.71 6.22
N GLN A 115 -6.98 3.37 6.90
CA GLN A 115 -7.80 2.21 6.54
C GLN A 115 -8.45 2.38 5.16
N GLU A 116 -8.97 3.57 4.88
CA GLU A 116 -9.55 3.88 3.57
C GLU A 116 -8.49 3.79 2.46
N LEU A 117 -7.28 4.35 2.70
CA LEU A 117 -6.14 4.23 1.81
C LEU A 117 -5.72 2.77 1.58
N VAL A 118 -5.75 1.92 2.62
CA VAL A 118 -5.49 0.47 2.47
C VAL A 118 -6.53 -0.15 1.53
N GLY A 119 -7.83 0.08 1.78
CA GLY A 119 -8.90 -0.46 0.95
C GLY A 119 -8.82 -0.01 -0.51
N MET A 120 -8.40 1.22 -0.78
CA MET A 120 -8.13 1.70 -2.13
C MET A 120 -6.92 1.00 -2.79
N ASN A 121 -5.84 0.80 -2.04
CA ASN A 121 -4.65 0.11 -2.56
C ASN A 121 -4.93 -1.37 -2.81
N GLU A 122 -5.81 -2.02 -2.04
CA GLU A 122 -6.29 -3.36 -2.35
C GLU A 122 -7.05 -3.42 -3.68
N GLN A 123 -7.87 -2.42 -3.99
CA GLN A 123 -8.52 -2.31 -5.31
C GLN A 123 -7.50 -2.16 -6.43
N ILE A 124 -6.43 -1.38 -6.22
CA ILE A 124 -5.32 -1.25 -7.18
C ILE A 124 -4.61 -2.59 -7.39
N ILE A 125 -4.30 -3.32 -6.32
CA ILE A 125 -3.66 -4.65 -6.39
C ILE A 125 -4.54 -5.63 -7.17
N ASN A 126 -5.85 -5.65 -6.91
CA ASN A 126 -6.80 -6.49 -7.64
C ASN A 126 -6.85 -6.11 -9.12
N ALA A 127 -6.83 -4.82 -9.44
CA ALA A 127 -6.81 -4.35 -10.83
C ALA A 127 -5.51 -4.74 -11.56
N TYR A 128 -4.36 -4.71 -10.89
CA TYR A 128 -3.13 -5.24 -11.47
C TYR A 128 -3.19 -6.77 -11.66
N SER A 129 -3.76 -7.52 -10.71
CA SER A 129 -3.96 -8.96 -10.85
C SER A 129 -4.83 -9.30 -12.06
N GLU A 130 -5.90 -8.52 -12.29
CA GLU A 130 -6.76 -8.62 -13.47
C GLU A 130 -6.00 -8.31 -14.76
N PHE A 131 -5.22 -7.22 -14.79
CA PHE A 131 -4.38 -6.85 -15.93
C PHE A 131 -3.36 -7.95 -16.26
N VAL A 132 -2.71 -8.53 -15.25
CA VAL A 132 -1.79 -9.68 -15.39
C VAL A 132 -2.51 -10.89 -15.99
N GLY A 133 -3.72 -11.20 -15.50
CA GLY A 133 -4.52 -12.31 -16.03
C GLY A 133 -4.91 -12.11 -17.51
N LEU A 134 -5.30 -10.91 -17.88
CA LEU A 134 -5.61 -10.55 -19.27
C LEU A 134 -4.37 -10.63 -20.16
N SER A 135 -3.22 -10.14 -19.67
CA SER A 135 -1.95 -10.20 -20.40
C SER A 135 -1.51 -11.65 -20.66
N ASP A 136 -1.61 -12.52 -19.66
CA ASP A 136 -1.31 -13.96 -19.79
C ASP A 136 -2.27 -14.64 -20.79
N SER A 137 -3.58 -14.37 -20.67
CA SER A 137 -4.56 -14.87 -21.64
C SER A 137 -4.30 -14.39 -23.06
N ILE A 138 -3.74 -13.18 -23.22
CA ILE A 138 -3.41 -12.65 -24.53
C ILE A 138 -2.20 -13.40 -25.12
N LEU A 139 -1.14 -13.57 -24.35
CA LEU A 139 0.04 -14.32 -24.80
C LEU A 139 -0.30 -15.75 -25.20
N GLN A 140 -1.13 -16.45 -24.41
CA GLN A 140 -1.55 -17.82 -24.72
C GLN A 140 -2.39 -17.94 -26.00
N GLY A 141 -3.02 -16.84 -26.44
CA GLY A 141 -3.81 -16.79 -27.66
C GLY A 141 -2.99 -16.58 -28.94
N LEU A 142 -1.68 -16.37 -28.83
CA LEU A 142 -0.82 -16.15 -29.99
C LEU A 142 -0.53 -17.46 -30.76
N PRO A 143 -0.56 -17.45 -32.10
CA PRO A 143 -1.01 -16.36 -32.98
C PRO A 143 -2.54 -16.34 -33.14
N TYR A 144 -3.14 -15.14 -33.14
CA TYR A 144 -4.60 -14.92 -33.29
C TYR A 144 -5.16 -15.11 -34.70
N GLY A 145 -4.55 -15.97 -35.51
CA GLY A 145 -4.92 -16.15 -36.91
C GLY A 145 -6.35 -16.68 -37.11
N GLU A 146 -6.91 -17.35 -36.11
CA GLU A 146 -8.21 -18.02 -36.19
C GLU A 146 -9.39 -17.21 -35.61
N ASP A 147 -9.15 -16.33 -34.62
CA ASP A 147 -10.19 -15.50 -34.01
C ASP A 147 -9.67 -14.10 -33.59
N PRO A 148 -9.60 -13.14 -34.54
CA PRO A 148 -9.21 -11.77 -34.24
C PRO A 148 -10.22 -10.99 -33.36
N ALA A 149 -11.49 -11.43 -33.30
CA ALA A 149 -12.52 -10.74 -32.53
C ALA A 149 -12.35 -10.98 -31.02
N ALA A 150 -11.92 -12.20 -30.64
CA ALA A 150 -11.54 -12.51 -29.26
C ALA A 150 -10.37 -11.65 -28.77
N LEU A 151 -9.36 -11.40 -29.62
CA LEU A 151 -8.25 -10.49 -29.29
C LEU A 151 -8.76 -9.07 -29.02
N MET A 152 -9.60 -8.51 -29.90
CA MET A 152 -10.12 -7.14 -29.72
C MET A 152 -10.88 -6.98 -28.41
N THR A 153 -11.69 -7.98 -28.03
CA THR A 153 -12.43 -7.96 -26.76
C THR A 153 -11.49 -7.91 -25.56
N SER A 154 -10.40 -8.69 -25.58
CA SER A 154 -9.40 -8.69 -24.50
C SER A 154 -8.60 -7.38 -24.44
N LEU A 155 -8.30 -6.77 -25.59
CA LEU A 155 -7.61 -5.47 -25.66
C LEU A 155 -8.49 -4.33 -25.13
N ASP A 156 -9.76 -4.27 -25.53
CA ASP A 156 -10.72 -3.27 -25.03
C ASP A 156 -10.89 -3.39 -23.50
N TYR A 157 -10.88 -4.62 -22.98
CA TYR A 157 -10.96 -4.84 -21.56
C TYR A 157 -9.67 -4.43 -20.83
N LEU A 158 -8.50 -4.72 -21.40
CA LEU A 158 -7.21 -4.21 -20.89
C LEU A 158 -7.23 -2.69 -20.76
N ASP A 159 -7.67 -1.97 -21.79
CA ASP A 159 -7.75 -0.51 -21.77
C ASP A 159 -8.67 -0.01 -20.65
N THR A 160 -9.80 -0.70 -20.42
CA THR A 160 -10.72 -0.39 -19.31
C THR A 160 -10.03 -0.56 -17.95
N VAL A 161 -9.23 -1.62 -17.77
CA VAL A 161 -8.48 -1.85 -16.53
C VAL A 161 -7.40 -0.79 -16.32
N VAL A 162 -6.71 -0.36 -17.38
CA VAL A 162 -5.70 0.71 -17.32
C VAL A 162 -6.32 2.03 -16.88
N VAL A 163 -7.46 2.42 -17.48
CA VAL A 163 -8.17 3.65 -17.08
C VAL A 163 -8.57 3.58 -15.61
N ARG A 164 -9.14 2.45 -15.17
CA ARG A 164 -9.49 2.26 -13.76
C ARG A 164 -8.27 2.36 -12.83
N LEU A 165 -7.12 1.78 -13.21
CA LEU A 165 -5.87 1.92 -12.46
C LEU A 165 -5.42 3.39 -12.35
N GLN A 166 -5.51 4.16 -13.43
CA GLN A 166 -5.16 5.58 -13.42
C GLN A 166 -6.08 6.39 -12.50
N GLU A 167 -7.38 6.14 -12.56
CA GLU A 167 -8.39 6.79 -11.71
C GLU A 167 -8.16 6.48 -10.22
N LEU A 168 -7.93 5.20 -9.89
CA LEU A 168 -7.64 4.79 -8.51
C LEU A 168 -6.34 5.41 -7.99
N ASN A 169 -5.27 5.43 -8.79
CA ASN A 169 -4.01 6.06 -8.38
C ASN A 169 -4.15 7.57 -8.16
N ALA A 170 -4.94 8.25 -8.99
CA ALA A 170 -5.20 9.69 -8.82
C ALA A 170 -5.96 9.98 -7.51
N GLN A 171 -6.96 9.16 -7.19
CA GLN A 171 -7.72 9.26 -5.93
C GLN A 171 -6.82 8.97 -4.72
N VAL A 172 -5.99 7.91 -4.78
CA VAL A 172 -5.02 7.60 -3.71
C VAL A 172 -4.07 8.78 -3.48
N ALA A 173 -3.53 9.39 -4.55
CA ALA A 173 -2.61 10.51 -4.40
C ALA A 173 -3.25 11.73 -3.71
N GLN A 174 -4.55 11.98 -3.96
CA GLN A 174 -5.28 13.03 -3.25
C GLN A 174 -5.42 12.69 -1.75
N MET A 175 -5.84 11.47 -1.43
CA MET A 175 -6.01 11.03 -0.05
C MET A 175 -4.70 10.91 0.73
N GLU A 176 -3.59 10.55 0.06
CA GLU A 176 -2.26 10.54 0.66
C GLU A 176 -1.86 11.94 1.15
N ALA A 177 -2.22 12.99 0.41
CA ALA A 177 -1.97 14.38 0.83
C ALA A 177 -2.81 14.77 2.06
N GLU A 178 -4.07 14.34 2.10
CA GLU A 178 -4.97 14.55 3.25
C GLU A 178 -4.47 13.79 4.49
N ALA A 179 -4.08 12.53 4.33
CA ALA A 179 -3.51 11.70 5.39
C ALA A 179 -2.20 12.29 5.96
N GLU A 180 -1.33 12.81 5.11
CA GLU A 180 -0.10 13.47 5.54
C GLU A 180 -0.39 14.79 6.28
N SER A 181 -1.43 15.54 5.88
CA SER A 181 -1.88 16.73 6.62
C SER A 181 -2.34 16.36 8.02
N LEU A 182 -3.22 15.37 8.15
CA LEU A 182 -3.71 14.86 9.43
C LEU A 182 -2.56 14.39 10.32
N TYR A 183 -1.60 13.65 9.75
CA TYR A 183 -0.44 13.17 10.48
C TYR A 183 0.42 14.32 11.05
N ARG A 184 0.63 15.40 10.28
CA ARG A 184 1.39 16.56 10.77
C ARG A 184 0.63 17.29 11.86
N GLU A 185 -0.67 17.54 11.70
CA GLU A 185 -1.50 18.19 12.72
C GLU A 185 -1.49 17.45 14.07
N ILE A 186 -1.39 16.12 14.05
CA ILE A 186 -1.42 15.34 15.28
C ILE A 186 -0.04 15.13 15.91
N THR A 187 1.04 15.34 15.17
CA THR A 187 2.42 15.10 15.63
C THR A 187 3.29 16.35 15.75
N GLU A 188 3.02 17.42 15.02
CA GLU A 188 3.76 18.69 15.10
C GLU A 188 3.07 19.70 16.03
#